data_AF-A0A2T6KE35-F1
#
_entry.id   AF-A0A2T6KE35-F1
#
_cell.length_a   1.000
_cell.length_b   1.000
_cell.length_c   1.000
_cell.angle_alpha   90.00
_cell.angle_beta   90.00
_cell.angle_gamma   90.00
#
_symmetry.space_group_name_H-M   'P 1'
#
loop_
_entity.id
_entity.type
_entity.pdbx_description
1 polymer ?
#
loop_
_entity_poly.entity_id
_entity_poly.type
_entity_poly.pdbx_seq_one_letter_code
_entity_poly.pdbx_strand_id
1 'polypeptide(L)'
;MSFLAGTGQISRVLENGQIDHFESPMVQIDRNSDLLFDLFRLKDIHMPILGAAVLSNSTQKVNVQPNQYPVLFLGEIPTFIKRQIKNHTVIESNQAKKIAEILVEEHQPFNPFPICNRWNVDTAFLKKGVFCTKCSACMMKRRFRTWVCEACFHRDPYAHIQAIKEWFMLIGGEITNKKCREFLDVQSYQLVYRVLKEMNLRVEGTGKKTKYKMVFRE
;
A
#
# COMPACT_ATOMS: atom_id res chain seq x y z
N MET A 1 7.80 21.95 -14.71
CA MET A 1 7.28 22.09 -13.33
C MET A 1 7.91 23.30 -12.70
N SER A 2 7.16 24.00 -11.84
CA SER A 2 7.63 25.16 -11.09
C SER A 2 7.36 24.93 -9.61
N PHE A 3 8.35 25.16 -8.76
CA PHE A 3 8.17 25.17 -7.32
C PHE A 3 7.65 26.55 -6.91
N LEU A 4 6.56 26.56 -6.14
CA LEU A 4 5.95 27.80 -5.66
C LEU A 4 6.54 28.12 -4.29
N ALA A 5 7.52 29.03 -4.27
CA ALA A 5 8.24 29.43 -3.05
C ALA A 5 7.26 29.81 -1.92
N GLY A 6 7.48 29.26 -0.72
CA GLY A 6 6.68 29.55 0.48
C GLY A 6 5.31 28.86 0.58
N THR A 7 4.89 28.09 -0.43
CA THR A 7 3.54 27.46 -0.43
C THR A 7 3.55 25.95 -0.13
N GLY A 8 4.72 25.31 -0.15
CA GLY A 8 4.80 23.84 -0.05
C GLY A 8 4.20 23.12 -1.26
N GLN A 9 4.01 23.79 -2.40
CA GLN A 9 3.40 23.22 -3.60
C GLN A 9 4.31 23.30 -4.83
N ILE A 10 4.03 22.42 -5.80
CA ILE A 10 4.57 22.47 -7.16
C ILE A 10 3.43 22.59 -8.16
N SER A 11 3.67 23.33 -9.25
CA SER A 11 2.75 23.42 -10.38
C SER A 11 3.34 22.75 -11.62
N ARG A 12 2.52 21.97 -12.33
CA ARG A 12 2.86 21.37 -13.62
C ARG A 12 1.97 21.99 -14.70
N VAL A 13 2.60 22.59 -15.71
CA VAL A 13 1.92 23.05 -16.92
C VAL A 13 2.01 21.95 -17.96
N LEU A 14 0.85 21.53 -18.49
CA LEU A 14 0.74 20.55 -19.57
C LEU A 14 0.81 21.24 -20.94
N GLU A 15 1.02 20.47 -22.01
CA GLU A 15 1.11 20.99 -23.38
C GLU A 15 -0.17 21.71 -23.83
N ASN A 16 -1.33 21.32 -23.29
CA ASN A 16 -2.63 21.97 -23.55
C ASN A 16 -2.85 23.27 -22.75
N GLY A 17 -1.86 23.72 -21.97
CA GLY A 17 -1.94 24.91 -21.13
C GLY A 17 -2.62 24.71 -19.77
N GLN A 18 -3.13 23.51 -19.45
CA GLN A 18 -3.69 23.20 -18.15
C GLN A 18 -2.59 23.22 -17.06
N ILE A 19 -2.93 23.74 -15.88
CA ILE A 19 -2.05 23.80 -14.72
C ILE A 19 -2.60 22.89 -13.63
N ASP A 20 -1.81 21.89 -13.26
CA ASP A 20 -2.09 21.02 -12.11
C ASP A 20 -1.21 21.44 -10.91
N HIS A 21 -1.77 21.38 -9.70
CA HIS A 21 -1.06 21.65 -8.46
C HIS A 21 -0.90 20.36 -7.63
N PHE A 22 0.30 20.16 -7.09
CA PHE A 22 0.63 19.02 -6.24
C PHE A 22 1.40 19.49 -5.00
N GLU A 23 1.41 18.64 -3.97
CA GLU A 23 2.31 18.82 -2.84
C GLU A 23 3.78 18.78 -3.31
N SER A 24 4.60 19.68 -2.77
CA SER A 24 6.01 19.74 -3.10
C SER A 24 6.76 18.52 -2.56
N PRO A 25 7.70 17.93 -3.33
CA PRO A 25 8.57 16.88 -2.82
C PRO A 25 9.46 17.37 -1.68
N MET A 26 9.67 18.69 -1.53
CA MET A 26 10.40 19.26 -0.39
C MET A 26 9.69 18.95 0.93
N VAL A 27 8.36 19.09 0.97
CA VAL A 27 7.52 18.77 2.15
C VAL A 27 7.57 17.27 2.48
N GLN A 28 7.71 16.42 1.46
CA GLN A 28 7.90 14.99 1.67
C GLN A 28 9.29 14.66 2.22
N ILE A 29 10.34 15.35 1.74
CA ILE A 29 11.69 15.21 2.27
C ILE A 29 11.73 15.62 3.74
N ASP A 30 11.20 16.80 4.09
CA ASP A 30 11.15 17.30 5.48
C ASP A 30 10.52 16.26 6.41
N ARG A 31 9.27 15.86 6.12
CA ARG A 31 8.54 14.88 6.94
C ARG A 31 9.28 13.55 7.08
N ASN A 32 9.83 13.01 5.99
CA ASN A 32 10.50 11.72 6.03
C ASN A 32 11.85 11.81 6.74
N SER A 33 12.57 12.92 6.58
CA SER A 33 13.84 13.17 7.28
C SER A 33 13.64 13.34 8.78
N ASP A 34 12.61 14.07 9.21
CA ASP A 34 12.27 14.25 10.63
C ASP A 34 11.91 12.91 11.29
N LEU A 35 11.03 12.12 10.65
CA LEU A 35 10.64 10.81 11.16
C LEU A 35 11.82 9.83 11.25
N LEU A 36 12.70 9.84 10.24
CA LEU A 36 13.91 9.01 10.25
C LEU A 36 14.92 9.47 11.30
N PHE A 37 15.02 10.79 11.53
CA PHE A 37 15.87 11.36 12.56
C PHE A 37 15.41 10.94 13.96
N ASP A 38 14.11 11.02 14.23
CA ASP A 38 13.53 10.55 15.48
C ASP A 38 13.79 9.05 15.70
N LEU A 39 13.64 8.22 14.66
CA LEU A 39 13.98 6.80 14.72
C LEU A 39 15.45 6.57 15.04
N PHE A 40 16.36 7.28 14.37
CA PHE A 40 17.80 7.17 14.60
C PHE A 40 18.15 7.57 16.04
N ARG A 41 17.55 8.64 16.55
CA ARG A 41 17.72 9.08 17.94
C ARG A 41 17.23 8.03 18.93
N LEU A 42 16.06 7.42 18.69
CA LEU A 42 15.51 6.36 19.56
C LEU A 42 16.36 5.09 19.56
N LYS A 43 17.10 4.83 18.47
CA LYS A 43 17.97 3.66 18.29
C LYS A 43 19.45 3.94 18.51
N ASP A 44 19.80 5.13 18.98
CA ASP A 44 21.18 5.59 19.23
C ASP A 44 22.09 5.53 17.97
N ILE A 45 21.49 5.74 16.79
CA ILE A 45 22.19 5.73 15.50
C ILE A 45 22.72 7.13 15.20
N HIS A 46 24.04 7.25 15.12
CA HIS A 46 24.73 8.50 14.83
C HIS A 46 25.17 8.56 13.36
N MET A 47 24.24 8.98 12.48
CA MET A 47 24.49 9.11 11.04
C MET A 47 23.73 10.29 10.45
N PRO A 48 24.34 11.09 9.54
CA PRO A 48 23.63 12.19 8.89
C PRO A 48 22.50 11.66 7.99
N ILE A 49 21.36 12.35 8.03
CA ILE A 49 20.23 12.12 7.11
C ILE A 49 20.27 13.22 6.05
N LEU A 50 20.34 12.81 4.79
CA LEU A 50 20.47 13.71 3.65
C LEU A 50 19.25 13.56 2.74
N GLY A 51 18.63 14.67 2.38
CA GLY A 51 17.47 14.73 1.50
C GLY A 51 17.82 15.20 0.09
N ALA A 52 17.16 14.62 -0.92
CA ALA A 52 17.23 15.06 -2.32
C ALA A 52 15.93 14.67 -3.04
N ALA A 53 15.47 15.51 -3.98
CA ALA A 53 14.34 15.18 -4.83
C ALA A 53 14.85 14.65 -6.18
N VAL A 54 14.37 13.48 -6.62
CA VAL A 54 14.77 12.89 -7.90
C VAL A 54 13.63 13.00 -8.91
N LEU A 55 13.90 13.65 -10.05
CA LEU A 55 13.00 13.69 -11.19
C LEU A 55 13.37 12.59 -12.18
N SER A 56 12.46 11.63 -12.35
CA SER A 56 12.67 10.47 -13.22
C SER A 56 12.61 10.79 -14.72
N ASN A 57 11.99 11.90 -15.10
CA ASN A 57 11.85 12.28 -16.51
C ASN A 57 12.80 13.44 -16.86
N SER A 58 13.78 13.16 -17.71
CA SER A 58 14.80 14.11 -18.17
C SER A 58 14.25 15.23 -19.07
N THR A 59 13.05 15.08 -19.62
CA THR A 59 12.42 16.10 -20.48
C THR A 59 11.70 17.19 -19.67
N GLN A 60 11.54 17.00 -18.34
CA GLN A 60 10.89 17.97 -17.49
C GLN A 60 11.77 19.20 -17.30
N LYS A 61 11.30 20.35 -17.80
CA LYS A 61 11.89 21.65 -17.49
C LYS A 61 11.48 22.08 -16.08
N VAL A 62 12.46 22.28 -15.21
CA VAL A 62 12.26 22.84 -13.86
C VAL A 62 12.50 24.34 -13.95
N ASN A 63 11.44 25.13 -13.78
CA ASN A 63 11.51 26.59 -13.97
C ASN A 63 11.97 27.33 -12.70
N VAL A 64 11.85 26.70 -11.53
CA VAL A 64 12.28 27.26 -10.24
C VAL A 64 12.91 26.14 -9.45
N GLN A 65 14.18 26.26 -9.05
CA GLN A 65 14.80 25.30 -8.14
C GLN A 65 14.56 25.76 -6.69
N PRO A 66 14.03 24.90 -5.81
CA PRO A 66 13.97 25.21 -4.38
C PRO A 66 15.39 25.26 -3.81
N ASN A 67 15.69 26.25 -2.97
CA ASN A 67 17.02 26.41 -2.36
C ASN A 67 17.32 25.40 -1.24
N GLN A 68 16.32 24.68 -0.73
CA GLN A 68 16.44 23.88 0.49
C GLN A 68 17.08 22.52 0.25
N TYR A 69 16.67 21.80 -0.81
CA TYR A 69 17.20 20.49 -1.16
C TYR A 69 17.59 20.42 -2.63
N PRO A 70 18.64 19.64 -2.98
CA PRO A 70 18.99 19.42 -4.36
C PRO A 70 17.86 18.70 -5.11
N VAL A 71 17.59 19.17 -6.32
CA VAL A 71 16.73 18.49 -7.30
C VAL A 71 17.65 17.83 -8.32
N LEU A 72 17.55 16.51 -8.44
CA LEU A 72 18.44 15.68 -9.26
C LEU A 72 17.66 15.03 -10.40
N PHE A 73 18.28 14.90 -11.56
CA PHE A 73 17.89 13.95 -12.58
C PHE A 73 18.57 12.59 -12.37
N LEU A 74 18.03 11.53 -12.98
CA LEU A 74 18.55 10.16 -12.80
C LEU A 74 20.06 10.02 -13.05
N GLY A 75 20.60 10.73 -14.04
CA GLY A 75 22.04 10.72 -14.35
C GLY A 75 22.93 11.38 -13.30
N GLU A 76 22.36 12.21 -12.41
CA GLU A 76 23.10 12.96 -11.40
C GLU A 76 23.25 12.20 -10.08
N ILE A 77 22.44 11.16 -9.86
CA ILE A 77 22.42 10.36 -8.62
C ILE A 77 23.81 9.79 -8.28
N PRO A 78 24.56 9.14 -9.20
CA PRO A 78 25.87 8.58 -8.85
C PRO A 78 26.87 9.65 -8.42
N THR A 79 26.85 10.82 -9.07
CA THR A 79 27.74 11.95 -8.74
C THR A 79 27.36 12.57 -7.40
N PHE A 80 26.07 12.72 -7.13
CA PHE A 80 25.56 13.18 -5.85
C PHE A 80 26.03 12.27 -4.71
N ILE A 81 25.81 10.96 -4.80
CA ILE A 81 26.24 9.98 -3.78
C ILE A 81 27.76 10.03 -3.58
N LYS A 82 28.56 10.03 -4.65
CA LYS A 82 30.02 10.13 -4.56
C LYS A 82 30.49 11.39 -3.85
N ARG A 83 29.80 12.53 -4.05
CA ARG A 83 30.11 13.78 -3.36
C ARG A 83 29.81 13.68 -1.87
N GLN A 84 28.69 13.08 -1.49
CA GLN A 84 28.34 12.91 -0.07
C GLN A 84 29.30 11.97 0.66
N ILE A 85 29.69 10.85 0.04
CA ILE A 85 30.69 9.93 0.61
C ILE A 85 32.03 10.63 0.88
N LYS A 86 32.42 11.59 0.05
CA LYS A 86 33.65 12.38 0.26
C LYS A 86 33.52 13.39 1.41
N ASN A 87 32.33 13.92 1.64
CA ASN A 87 32.08 15.01 2.58
C ASN A 87 31.68 14.53 3.98
N HIS A 88 31.36 13.25 4.13
CA HIS A 88 30.89 12.66 5.38
C HIS A 88 31.74 11.45 5.78
N THR A 89 31.83 11.20 7.08
CA THR A 89 32.51 10.02 7.61
C THR A 89 31.79 8.76 7.14
N VAL A 90 32.52 7.86 6.49
CA VAL A 90 32.00 6.57 6.07
C VAL A 90 31.89 5.67 7.30
N ILE A 91 30.69 5.16 7.55
CA ILE A 91 30.46 4.16 8.60
C ILE A 91 31.05 2.81 8.18
N GLU A 92 31.49 2.02 9.15
CA GLU A 92 32.00 0.67 8.88
C GLU A 92 30.90 -0.23 8.32
N SER A 93 31.27 -1.17 7.43
CA SER A 93 30.31 -2.11 6.83
C SER A 93 29.49 -2.89 7.86
N ASN A 94 30.10 -3.24 9.01
CA ASN A 94 29.40 -3.92 10.10
C ASN A 94 28.35 -3.02 10.77
N GLN A 95 28.65 -1.72 10.93
CA GLN A 95 27.72 -0.75 11.48
C GLN A 95 26.57 -0.50 10.49
N ALA A 96 26.87 -0.38 9.19
CA ALA A 96 25.87 -0.25 8.15
C ALA A 96 24.91 -1.45 8.13
N LYS A 97 25.44 -2.67 8.27
CA LYS A 97 24.63 -3.90 8.35
C LYS A 97 23.69 -3.89 9.56
N LYS A 98 24.20 -3.53 10.75
CA LYS A 98 23.39 -3.41 11.97
C LYS A 98 22.25 -2.38 11.80
N ILE A 99 22.54 -1.23 11.21
CA ILE A 99 21.53 -0.20 10.94
C ILE A 99 20.46 -0.75 9.98
N ALA A 100 20.87 -1.47 8.93
CA ALA A 100 19.92 -2.07 8.00
C ALA A 100 19.03 -3.13 8.67
N GLU A 101 19.58 -3.96 9.56
CA GLU A 101 18.81 -4.93 10.36
C GLU A 101 17.78 -4.21 11.25
N ILE A 102 18.19 -3.16 11.97
CA ILE A 102 17.28 -2.34 12.79
C ILE A 102 16.16 -1.74 11.93
N LEU A 103 16.47 -1.20 10.75
CA LEU A 103 15.46 -0.62 9.86
C LEU A 103 14.46 -1.65 9.37
N VAL A 104 14.88 -2.90 9.12
CA VAL A 104 13.98 -4.00 8.74
C VAL A 104 13.12 -4.43 9.91
N GLU A 105 13.69 -4.54 11.12
CA GLU A 105 12.96 -4.91 12.34
C GLU A 105 11.90 -3.86 12.72
N GLU A 106 12.23 -2.58 12.54
CA GLU A 106 11.31 -1.45 12.82
C GLU A 106 10.36 -1.16 11.66
N HIS A 107 10.59 -1.74 10.48
CA HIS A 107 9.71 -1.54 9.35
C HIS A 107 8.34 -2.17 9.64
N GLN A 108 7.34 -1.31 9.77
CA GLN A 108 5.95 -1.72 9.83
C GLN A 108 5.33 -1.54 8.44
N PRO A 109 4.91 -2.62 7.77
CA PRO A 109 4.21 -2.51 6.51
C PRO A 109 3.00 -1.59 6.70
N PHE A 110 2.87 -0.63 5.80
CA PHE A 110 1.71 0.25 5.82
C PHE A 110 0.46 -0.60 5.56
N ASN A 111 -0.36 -0.76 6.60
CA ASN A 111 -1.61 -1.48 6.53
C ASN A 111 -2.79 -0.50 6.52
N PRO A 112 -3.33 -0.14 5.33
CA PRO A 112 -4.43 0.81 5.23
C PRO A 112 -5.79 0.20 5.56
N PHE A 113 -5.85 -1.09 5.90
CA PHE A 113 -7.10 -1.82 6.09
C PHE A 113 -7.69 -1.62 7.49
N PRO A 114 -9.02 -1.56 7.63
CA PRO A 114 -10.01 -1.67 6.55
C PRO A 114 -10.17 -0.37 5.73
N ILE A 115 -10.12 -0.48 4.39
CA ILE A 115 -10.18 0.67 3.47
C ILE A 115 -11.47 1.48 3.65
N CYS A 116 -12.61 0.82 3.86
CA CYS A 116 -13.89 1.52 3.99
C CYS A 116 -13.90 2.49 5.16
N ASN A 117 -13.29 2.12 6.30
CA ASN A 117 -13.20 3.03 7.45
C ASN A 117 -12.27 4.20 7.16
N ARG A 118 -11.13 3.93 6.50
CA ARG A 118 -10.13 4.96 6.18
C ARG A 118 -10.70 6.04 5.26
N TRP A 119 -11.51 5.66 4.28
CA TRP A 119 -12.05 6.57 3.27
C TRP A 119 -13.53 6.89 3.47
N ASN A 120 -14.10 6.53 4.62
CA ASN A 120 -15.52 6.73 4.95
C ASN A 120 -16.47 6.22 3.86
N VAL A 121 -16.15 5.06 3.27
CA VAL A 121 -16.99 4.39 2.27
C VAL A 121 -18.00 3.53 3.00
N ASP A 122 -19.29 3.79 2.80
CA ASP A 122 -20.34 2.93 3.35
C ASP A 122 -20.28 1.55 2.67
N THR A 123 -20.09 0.52 3.51
CA THR A 123 -20.04 -0.89 3.09
C THR A 123 -21.29 -1.36 2.35
N ALA A 124 -22.43 -0.68 2.50
CA ALA A 124 -23.65 -0.96 1.76
C ALA A 124 -23.52 -0.75 0.24
N PHE A 125 -22.61 0.13 -0.20
CA PHE A 125 -22.34 0.36 -1.62
C PHE A 125 -21.41 -0.68 -2.26
N LEU A 126 -20.80 -1.54 -1.45
CA LEU A 126 -19.94 -2.60 -1.98
C LEU A 126 -20.78 -3.62 -2.74
N LYS A 127 -20.36 -3.92 -3.96
CA LYS A 127 -20.93 -5.03 -4.72
C LYS A 127 -20.58 -6.34 -4.03
N LYS A 128 -21.62 -7.09 -3.67
CA LYS A 128 -21.52 -8.43 -3.08
C LYS A 128 -21.40 -9.47 -4.20
N GLY A 129 -20.69 -10.55 -3.93
CA GLY A 129 -20.42 -11.64 -4.87
C GLY A 129 -18.94 -11.97 -4.95
N VAL A 130 -18.59 -12.75 -5.97
CA VAL A 130 -17.20 -13.14 -6.28
C VAL A 130 -16.84 -12.58 -7.64
N PHE A 131 -15.93 -11.61 -7.71
CA PHE A 131 -15.46 -11.08 -8.99
C PHE A 131 -14.70 -12.15 -9.79
N CYS A 132 -14.78 -12.06 -11.12
CA CYS A 132 -14.02 -12.93 -12.00
C CYS A 132 -12.52 -12.69 -11.87
N THR A 133 -11.78 -13.73 -11.52
CA THR A 133 -10.32 -13.71 -11.38
C THR A 133 -9.56 -13.54 -12.69
N LYS A 134 -10.26 -13.50 -13.84
CA LYS A 134 -9.66 -13.26 -15.17
C LYS A 134 -9.98 -11.88 -15.73
N CYS A 135 -11.25 -11.46 -15.74
CA CYS A 135 -11.65 -10.18 -16.35
C CYS A 135 -11.90 -9.06 -15.34
N SER A 136 -12.01 -9.38 -14.04
CA SER A 136 -12.29 -8.44 -12.94
C SER A 136 -13.53 -7.55 -13.09
N ALA A 137 -14.32 -7.72 -14.16
CA ALA A 137 -15.45 -6.84 -14.49
C ALA A 137 -16.81 -7.43 -14.08
N CYS A 138 -16.92 -8.76 -13.99
CA CYS A 138 -18.20 -9.45 -13.78
C CYS A 138 -18.16 -10.33 -12.53
N MET A 139 -19.32 -10.49 -11.89
CA MET A 139 -19.50 -11.45 -10.81
C MET A 139 -19.62 -12.86 -11.38
N MET A 140 -18.89 -13.80 -10.80
CA MET A 140 -18.96 -15.22 -11.10
C MET A 140 -20.17 -15.84 -10.41
N LYS A 141 -20.87 -16.74 -11.10
CA LYS A 141 -21.91 -17.56 -10.49
C LYS A 141 -21.33 -18.87 -10.01
N ARG A 142 -21.78 -19.30 -8.83
CA ARG A 142 -21.46 -20.62 -8.32
C ARG A 142 -22.19 -21.70 -9.15
N ARG A 143 -21.44 -22.63 -9.73
CA ARG A 143 -21.97 -23.80 -10.46
C ARG A 143 -21.32 -25.07 -9.92
N PHE A 144 -22.09 -25.87 -9.17
CA PHE A 144 -21.61 -27.08 -8.50
C PHE A 144 -20.33 -26.85 -7.68
N ARG A 145 -19.19 -27.34 -8.18
CA ARG A 145 -17.87 -27.30 -7.53
C ARG A 145 -17.01 -26.12 -7.99
N THR A 146 -17.41 -25.34 -9.00
CA THR A 146 -16.62 -24.22 -9.54
C THR A 146 -17.37 -22.88 -9.58
N TRP A 147 -16.64 -21.77 -9.67
CA TRP A 147 -17.19 -20.46 -10.01
C TRP A 147 -17.04 -20.24 -11.51
N VAL A 148 -18.08 -19.73 -12.17
CA VAL A 148 -18.07 -19.50 -13.61
C VAL A 148 -18.45 -18.06 -13.90
N CYS A 149 -17.59 -17.36 -14.65
CA CYS A 149 -17.92 -16.04 -15.18
C CYS A 149 -18.83 -16.20 -16.39
N GLU A 150 -19.97 -15.51 -16.41
CA GLU A 150 -20.92 -15.58 -17.54
C GLU A 150 -20.50 -14.73 -18.74
N ALA A 151 -19.56 -13.79 -18.57
CA ALA A 151 -19.09 -12.93 -19.65
C ALA A 151 -17.89 -13.53 -20.41
N CYS A 152 -16.87 -14.03 -19.69
CA CYS A 152 -15.64 -14.56 -20.30
C CYS A 152 -15.50 -16.08 -20.17
N PHE A 153 -16.51 -16.76 -19.62
CA PHE A 153 -16.55 -18.22 -19.39
C PHE A 153 -15.42 -18.81 -18.55
N HIS A 154 -14.60 -17.96 -17.92
CA HIS A 154 -13.53 -18.40 -17.02
C HIS A 154 -14.10 -19.18 -15.84
N ARG A 155 -13.41 -20.26 -15.47
CA ARG A 155 -13.78 -21.15 -14.37
C ARG A 155 -12.69 -21.15 -13.32
N ASP A 156 -13.08 -20.93 -12.08
CA ASP A 156 -12.15 -20.90 -10.96
C ASP A 156 -12.81 -21.53 -9.73
N PRO A 157 -12.36 -22.71 -9.26
CA PRO A 157 -12.92 -23.31 -8.06
C PRO A 157 -12.60 -22.52 -6.78
N TYR A 158 -11.55 -21.70 -6.78
CA TYR A 158 -10.97 -21.00 -5.63
C TYR A 158 -11.21 -19.48 -5.62
N ALA A 159 -11.94 -18.92 -6.59
CA ALA A 159 -12.21 -17.46 -6.68
C ALA A 159 -12.77 -16.84 -5.39
N HIS A 160 -13.52 -17.63 -4.61
CA HIS A 160 -14.05 -17.22 -3.30
C HIS A 160 -12.95 -16.87 -2.26
N ILE A 161 -11.75 -17.45 -2.36
CA ILE A 161 -10.64 -17.16 -1.44
C ILE A 161 -10.24 -15.70 -1.59
N GLN A 162 -10.12 -15.22 -2.83
CA GLN A 162 -9.80 -13.83 -3.12
C GLN A 162 -10.90 -12.90 -2.62
N ALA A 163 -12.17 -13.21 -2.89
CA ALA A 163 -13.30 -12.42 -2.41
C ALA A 163 -13.32 -12.31 -0.87
N ILE A 164 -13.06 -13.39 -0.14
CA ILE A 164 -13.00 -13.34 1.34
C ILE A 164 -11.81 -12.50 1.82
N LYS A 165 -10.65 -12.58 1.17
CA LYS A 165 -9.50 -11.69 1.48
C LYS A 165 -9.88 -10.22 1.28
N GLU A 166 -10.56 -9.91 0.17
CA GLU A 166 -11.05 -8.57 -0.13
C GLU A 166 -12.05 -8.08 0.93
N TRP A 167 -12.92 -8.96 1.46
CA TRP A 167 -13.79 -8.61 2.58
C TRP A 167 -12.98 -8.12 3.80
N PHE A 168 -11.91 -8.83 4.17
CA PHE A 168 -11.05 -8.41 5.28
C PHE A 168 -10.29 -7.12 4.99
N MET A 169 -9.91 -6.87 3.74
CA MET A 169 -9.26 -5.61 3.33
C MET A 169 -10.23 -4.42 3.29
N LEU A 170 -11.46 -4.63 2.83
CA LEU A 170 -12.45 -3.57 2.67
C LEU A 170 -13.14 -3.24 4.00
N ILE A 171 -13.64 -4.27 4.69
CA ILE A 171 -14.51 -4.15 5.87
C ILE A 171 -13.76 -4.48 7.16
N GLY A 172 -12.89 -5.49 7.13
CA GLY A 172 -12.05 -5.87 8.26
C GLY A 172 -12.79 -6.52 9.43
N GLY A 173 -12.04 -6.75 10.52
CA GLY A 173 -12.55 -7.35 11.74
C GLY A 173 -12.86 -8.84 11.64
N GLU A 174 -14.06 -9.23 12.09
CA GLU A 174 -14.49 -10.62 12.22
C GLU A 174 -15.61 -10.97 11.23
N ILE A 175 -15.39 -12.03 10.47
CA ILE A 175 -16.41 -12.60 9.60
C ILE A 175 -17.07 -13.81 10.28
N THR A 176 -18.39 -13.87 10.23
CA THR A 176 -19.15 -15.08 10.59
C THR A 176 -19.59 -15.78 9.32
N ASN A 177 -19.99 -17.05 9.40
CA ASN A 177 -20.56 -17.76 8.25
C ASN A 177 -21.73 -16.97 7.62
N LYS A 178 -22.61 -16.36 8.44
CA LYS A 178 -23.71 -15.53 7.96
C LYS A 178 -23.20 -14.33 7.15
N LYS A 179 -22.27 -13.55 7.69
CA LYS A 179 -21.69 -12.39 6.98
C LYS A 179 -20.99 -12.81 5.69
N CYS A 180 -20.26 -13.93 5.71
CA CYS A 180 -19.57 -14.46 4.53
C CYS A 180 -20.55 -14.91 3.44
N ARG A 181 -21.66 -15.57 3.80
CA ARG A 181 -22.73 -15.91 2.87
C ARG A 181 -23.36 -14.69 2.21
N GLU A 182 -23.67 -13.68 3.00
CA GLU A 182 -24.22 -12.41 2.51
C GLU A 182 -23.24 -11.70 1.58
N PHE A 183 -21.94 -11.70 1.91
CA PHE A 183 -20.93 -11.05 1.09
C PHE A 183 -20.64 -11.78 -0.22
N LEU A 184 -20.53 -13.12 -0.20
CA LEU A 184 -20.28 -13.93 -1.39
C LEU A 184 -21.53 -14.14 -2.26
N ASP A 185 -22.69 -13.69 -1.80
CA ASP A 185 -23.99 -13.94 -2.40
C ASP A 185 -24.28 -15.45 -2.59
N VAL A 186 -24.06 -16.23 -1.52
CA VAL A 186 -24.32 -17.68 -1.52
C VAL A 186 -25.18 -18.10 -0.32
N GLN A 187 -26.18 -18.93 -0.58
CA GLN A 187 -27.11 -19.40 0.46
C GLN A 187 -26.58 -20.58 1.29
N SER A 188 -25.69 -21.40 0.73
CA SER A 188 -25.22 -22.65 1.36
C SER A 188 -24.33 -22.41 2.57
N TYR A 189 -24.82 -22.81 3.75
CA TYR A 189 -24.04 -22.81 4.99
C TYR A 189 -22.82 -23.73 4.91
N GLN A 190 -22.99 -24.97 4.41
CA GLN A 190 -21.90 -25.96 4.36
C GLN A 190 -20.76 -25.52 3.44
N LEU A 191 -21.07 -24.86 2.31
CA LEU A 191 -20.05 -24.34 1.41
C LEU A 191 -19.17 -23.32 2.14
N VAL A 192 -19.79 -22.31 2.73
CA VAL A 192 -19.05 -21.24 3.42
C VAL A 192 -18.28 -21.77 4.63
N TYR A 193 -18.85 -22.71 5.37
CA TYR A 193 -18.15 -23.36 6.48
C TYR A 193 -16.86 -24.05 6.01
N ARG A 194 -16.95 -24.83 4.93
CA ARG A 194 -15.79 -25.53 4.35
C ARG A 194 -14.74 -24.54 3.86
N VAL A 195 -15.15 -23.52 3.11
CA VAL A 195 -14.27 -22.47 2.59
C VAL A 195 -13.54 -21.74 3.72
N LEU A 196 -14.26 -21.26 4.74
CA LEU A 196 -13.63 -20.53 5.86
C LEU A 196 -12.67 -21.43 6.66
N LYS A 197 -12.96 -22.74 6.75
CA LYS A 197 -12.09 -23.72 7.38
C LYS A 197 -10.81 -23.99 6.58
N GLU A 198 -10.87 -23.94 5.25
CA GLU A 198 -9.73 -24.14 4.34
C GLU A 198 -8.76 -22.93 4.33
N MET A 199 -9.19 -21.74 4.77
CA MET A 199 -8.42 -20.48 4.64
C MET A 199 -7.40 -20.19 5.76
N ASN A 200 -7.06 -21.16 6.63
CA ASN A 200 -6.12 -20.97 7.75
C ASN A 200 -6.39 -19.70 8.60
N LEU A 201 -7.67 -19.36 8.81
CA LEU A 201 -8.09 -18.19 9.58
C LEU A 201 -7.99 -18.46 11.09
N ARG A 202 -7.76 -17.41 11.87
CA ARG A 202 -7.86 -17.50 13.34
C ARG A 202 -9.33 -17.66 13.70
N VAL A 203 -9.65 -18.74 14.41
CA VAL A 203 -11.02 -19.08 14.81
C VAL A 203 -11.22 -18.72 16.27
N GLU A 204 -12.31 -18.01 16.57
CA GLU A 204 -12.71 -17.67 17.93
C GLU A 204 -14.18 -18.07 18.18
N GLY A 205 -14.43 -18.64 19.36
CA GLY A 205 -15.75 -19.12 19.77
C GLY A 205 -16.12 -20.50 19.21
N THR A 206 -17.34 -20.93 19.53
CA THR A 206 -17.85 -22.26 19.19
C THR A 206 -19.28 -22.19 18.64
N GLY A 207 -19.60 -23.11 17.72
CA GLY A 207 -20.93 -23.27 17.14
C GLY A 207 -21.42 -22.05 16.35
N LYS A 208 -22.61 -21.54 16.68
CA LYS A 208 -23.25 -20.42 15.96
C LYS A 208 -22.54 -19.08 16.17
N LYS A 209 -21.71 -18.97 17.21
CA LYS A 209 -20.94 -17.76 17.55
C LYS A 209 -19.51 -17.79 16.99
N THR A 210 -19.15 -18.81 16.20
CA THR A 210 -17.83 -18.91 15.58
C THR A 210 -17.56 -17.71 14.68
N LYS A 211 -16.46 -17.03 14.98
CA LYS A 211 -15.93 -15.88 14.27
C LYS A 211 -14.58 -16.24 13.68
N TYR A 212 -14.31 -15.76 12.47
CA TYR A 212 -13.06 -15.97 11.77
C TYR A 212 -12.37 -14.63 11.57
N LYS A 213 -11.07 -14.57 11.87
CA LYS A 213 -10.21 -13.40 11.68
C LYS A 213 -9.08 -13.76 10.73
N MET A 214 -8.79 -12.86 9.80
CA MET A 214 -7.57 -12.93 9.01
C MET A 214 -6.49 -12.12 9.72
N VAL A 215 -5.37 -12.78 10.01
CA VAL A 215 -4.14 -12.08 10.36
C VAL A 215 -3.43 -11.84 9.05
N PHE A 216 -3.33 -10.59 8.61
CA PHE A 216 -2.43 -10.22 7.53
C PHE A 216 -1.02 -10.43 8.08
N ARG A 217 -0.42 -11.58 7.73
CA ARG A 217 0.99 -11.81 8.03
C ARG A 217 1.81 -10.91 7.12
N GLU A 218 2.83 -10.31 7.72
CA GLU A 218 3.97 -9.67 7.07
C GLU A 218 4.58 -10.57 5.99
#